data_AF-A0A7C7ND10-F1
#
_entry.id   AF-A0A7C7ND10-F1
#
_cell.length_a   1.000
_cell.length_b   1.000
_cell.length_c   1.000
_cell.angle_alpha   90.00
_cell.angle_beta   90.00
_cell.angle_gamma   90.00
#
_symmetry.space_group_name_H-M   'P 1'
#
loop_
_entity.id
_entity.type
_entity.pdbx_description
1 polymer ?
#
loop_
_entity_poly.entity_id
_entity_poly.type
_entity_poly.pdbx_seq_one_letter_code
_entity_poly.pdbx_strand_id
1 'polypeptide(L)'
;MEACVAGCEGPVDCVDPTLIDPNFGCYDLWDPVCGCDGVTYSNECYATNFGGVTSWTPGACIDISGGCTYMQALNYSPDAILDDGSCLFPPCINTCSGDVDGDSSVSVSDILLLLSNFGAICQ
;
A
#
# COMPACT_ATOMS: atom_id res chain seq x y z
N MET A 1 20.88 -7.09 0.46
CA MET A 1 20.91 -5.91 -0.42
C MET A 1 20.29 -6.38 -1.72
N GLU A 2 19.14 -5.80 -2.07
CA GLU A 2 18.15 -6.23 -3.07
C GLU A 2 17.38 -7.53 -2.70
N ALA A 3 16.05 -7.64 -2.72
CA ALA A 3 14.99 -6.72 -3.11
C ALA A 3 13.65 -7.16 -2.45
N CYS A 4 13.03 -6.27 -1.67
CA CYS A 4 11.59 -6.29 -1.38
C CYS A 4 10.89 -5.12 -2.08
N VAL A 5 11.48 -4.58 -3.14
CA VAL A 5 10.81 -3.59 -4.00
C VAL A 5 10.30 -4.32 -5.24
N ALA A 6 9.34 -5.21 -5.02
CA ALA A 6 8.50 -5.77 -6.07
C ALA A 6 7.06 -5.58 -5.59
N GLY A 7 6.53 -4.37 -5.83
CA GLY A 7 5.18 -4.01 -5.36
C GLY A 7 4.70 -2.59 -5.65
N CYS A 8 5.53 -1.69 -6.19
CA CYS A 8 5.07 -0.37 -6.66
C CYS A 8 5.37 -0.16 -8.15
N GLU A 9 5.12 -1.15 -8.99
CA GLU A 9 4.82 -0.87 -10.40
C GLU A 9 3.30 -0.75 -10.50
N GLY A 10 2.81 0.42 -10.09
CA GLY A 10 1.48 0.90 -10.46
C GLY A 10 1.41 1.11 -11.98
N PRO A 11 0.19 1.23 -12.53
CA PRO A 11 -0.05 1.25 -13.96
C PRO A 11 0.68 2.44 -14.58
N VAL A 12 1.21 2.25 -15.82
CA VAL A 12 1.62 3.29 -16.78
C VAL A 12 1.34 4.69 -16.25
N ASP A 13 2.41 5.42 -15.86
CA ASP A 13 2.35 6.76 -15.28
C ASP A 13 1.33 7.59 -16.06
N CYS A 14 0.13 7.67 -15.49
CA CYS A 14 -1.05 8.14 -16.20
C CYS A 14 -1.14 9.67 -16.08
N VAL A 15 -0.15 10.27 -15.44
CA VAL A 15 0.09 11.70 -15.32
C VAL A 15 1.04 12.11 -16.44
N ASP A 16 0.58 12.99 -17.31
CA ASP A 16 1.40 13.67 -18.30
C ASP A 16 1.71 15.10 -17.82
N PRO A 17 2.96 15.38 -17.38
CA PRO A 17 3.33 16.71 -16.90
C PRO A 17 3.18 17.82 -17.94
N THR A 18 3.14 17.47 -19.24
CA THR A 18 3.00 18.46 -20.32
C THR A 18 1.59 19.03 -20.42
N LEU A 19 0.61 18.37 -19.81
CA LEU A 19 -0.78 18.83 -19.74
C LEU A 19 -1.02 19.80 -18.58
N ILE A 20 -0.08 19.93 -17.64
CA ILE A 20 -0.24 20.77 -16.44
C ILE A 20 0.02 22.24 -16.81
N ASP A 21 -1.04 23.05 -16.83
CA ASP A 21 -1.00 24.50 -17.01
C ASP A 21 -1.78 25.21 -15.90
N PRO A 22 -1.07 25.79 -14.90
CA PRO A 22 -1.70 26.53 -13.81
C PRO A 22 -2.48 27.78 -14.24
N ASN A 23 -2.31 28.25 -15.49
CA ASN A 23 -3.03 29.40 -16.03
C ASN A 23 -4.24 28.98 -16.87
N PHE A 24 -4.49 27.69 -17.02
CA PHE A 24 -5.63 27.19 -17.77
C PHE A 24 -6.94 27.55 -17.04
N GLY A 25 -7.86 28.18 -17.77
CA GLY A 25 -9.15 28.57 -17.23
C GLY A 25 -10.12 27.40 -17.17
N CYS A 26 -10.21 26.72 -16.02
CA CYS A 26 -11.27 25.75 -15.76
C CYS A 26 -12.53 26.43 -15.21
N TYR A 27 -13.68 25.82 -15.47
CA TYR A 27 -14.97 26.25 -14.93
C TYR A 27 -15.17 25.68 -13.52
N ASP A 28 -15.84 26.42 -12.64
CA ASP A 28 -16.10 26.04 -11.25
C ASP A 28 -17.31 25.09 -11.08
N LEU A 29 -17.61 24.28 -12.10
CA LEU A 29 -18.68 23.27 -11.99
C LEU A 29 -18.17 22.11 -11.12
N TRP A 30 -18.95 21.77 -10.10
CA TRP A 30 -18.69 20.60 -9.28
C TRP A 30 -19.28 19.35 -9.94
N ASP A 31 -18.42 18.61 -10.64
CA ASP A 31 -18.72 17.31 -11.26
C ASP A 31 -17.51 16.38 -11.04
N PRO A 32 -17.33 15.87 -9.81
CA PRO A 32 -16.05 15.33 -9.36
C PRO A 32 -15.64 14.11 -10.17
N VAL A 33 -14.33 13.97 -10.37
CA VAL A 33 -13.72 12.82 -11.03
C VAL A 33 -12.57 12.26 -10.20
N CYS A 34 -12.40 10.94 -10.24
CA CYS A 34 -11.27 10.26 -9.63
C CYS A 34 -10.19 10.05 -10.67
N GLY A 35 -9.07 10.77 -10.52
CA GLY A 35 -7.90 10.59 -11.34
C GLY A 35 -7.30 9.20 -11.16
N CYS A 36 -6.62 8.72 -12.19
CA CYS A 36 -5.85 7.48 -12.15
C CYS A 36 -4.67 7.51 -11.15
N ASP A 37 -4.31 8.70 -10.66
CA ASP A 37 -3.36 8.96 -9.57
C ASP A 37 -4.00 8.82 -8.17
N GLY A 38 -5.30 8.49 -8.10
CA GLY A 38 -6.05 8.37 -6.85
C GLY A 38 -6.45 9.72 -6.25
N VAL A 39 -6.28 10.84 -6.98
CA VAL A 39 -6.68 12.17 -6.51
C VAL A 39 -8.07 12.53 -7.02
N THR A 40 -8.89 13.08 -6.13
CA THR A 40 -10.19 13.63 -6.53
C THR A 40 -10.03 15.04 -7.07
N TYR A 41 -10.52 15.27 -8.28
CA TYR A 41 -10.58 16.60 -8.89
C TYR A 41 -12.02 17.11 -8.95
N SER A 42 -12.20 18.43 -8.87
CA SER A 42 -13.52 19.07 -8.90
C SER A 42 -14.32 18.80 -10.18
N ASN A 43 -13.61 18.59 -11.30
CA ASN A 43 -14.12 18.15 -12.59
C ASN A 43 -12.99 17.68 -13.51
N GLU A 44 -13.36 17.17 -14.69
CA GLU A 44 -12.44 16.69 -15.74
C GLU A 44 -11.43 17.74 -16.21
N CYS A 45 -11.80 19.04 -16.19
CA CYS A 45 -10.90 20.11 -16.59
C CYS A 45 -9.75 20.25 -15.61
N TYR A 46 -10.04 20.25 -14.31
CA TYR A 46 -9.01 20.28 -13.27
C TYR A 46 -8.15 19.01 -13.28
N ALA A 47 -8.76 17.85 -13.51
CA ALA A 47 -8.04 16.58 -13.63
C ALA A 47 -6.98 16.65 -14.75
N THR A 48 -7.37 17.11 -15.94
CA THR A 48 -6.46 17.17 -17.09
C THR A 48 -5.43 18.30 -16.96
N ASN A 49 -5.87 19.52 -16.68
CA ASN A 49 -5.02 20.72 -16.85
C ASN A 49 -4.26 21.13 -15.58
N PHE A 50 -4.69 20.65 -14.40
CA PHE A 50 -3.98 20.91 -13.14
C PHE A 50 -3.37 19.63 -12.57
N GLY A 51 -4.01 18.48 -12.79
CA GLY A 51 -3.51 17.17 -12.38
C GLY A 51 -2.63 16.46 -13.41
N GLY A 52 -2.75 16.80 -14.69
CA GLY A 52 -2.07 16.09 -15.77
C GLY A 52 -2.59 14.66 -15.98
N VAL A 53 -3.68 14.24 -15.32
CA VAL A 53 -4.17 12.86 -15.44
C VAL A 53 -4.80 12.63 -16.80
N THR A 54 -4.41 11.54 -17.45
CA THR A 54 -4.87 11.14 -18.81
C THR A 54 -6.09 10.21 -18.77
N SER A 55 -6.48 9.75 -17.59
CA SER A 55 -7.67 8.93 -17.39
C SER A 55 -8.28 9.17 -16.01
N TRP A 56 -9.61 9.08 -15.94
CA TRP A 56 -10.38 9.27 -14.72
C TRP A 56 -11.70 8.51 -14.77
N THR A 57 -12.31 8.31 -13.60
CA THR A 57 -13.67 7.77 -13.47
C THR A 57 -14.63 8.83 -12.90
N PRO A 58 -15.92 8.85 -13.29
CA PRO A 58 -16.89 9.77 -12.71
C PRO A 58 -17.10 9.53 -11.22
N GLY A 59 -17.25 10.61 -10.46
CA GLY A 59 -17.34 10.60 -9.00
C GLY A 59 -16.01 10.91 -8.33
N ALA A 60 -16.06 11.31 -7.05
CA ALA A 60 -14.85 11.45 -6.25
C ALA A 60 -14.13 10.09 -6.16
N CYS A 61 -12.81 10.12 -5.96
CA CYS A 61 -12.12 8.90 -5.55
C CYS A 61 -12.80 8.37 -4.32
N ILE A 62 -12.99 7.06 -4.31
CA ILE A 62 -13.28 6.38 -3.07
C ILE A 62 -12.05 6.68 -2.22
N ASP A 63 -12.24 7.50 -1.19
CA ASP A 63 -11.30 7.58 -0.10
C ASP A 63 -11.39 6.23 0.58
N ILE A 64 -10.69 5.28 -0.02
CA ILE A 64 -10.48 4.01 0.61
C ILE A 64 -9.57 4.42 1.76
N SER A 65 -10.14 4.57 2.96
CA SER A 65 -9.36 4.74 4.16
C SER A 65 -8.44 3.52 4.21
N GLY A 66 -7.24 3.73 3.68
CA GLY A 66 -6.20 2.75 3.50
C GLY A 66 -5.39 2.78 4.77
N GLY A 67 -5.22 1.61 5.36
CA GLY A 67 -4.46 1.47 6.58
C GLY A 67 -4.50 0.03 7.03
N CYS A 68 -3.73 -0.30 8.06
CA CYS A 68 -3.69 -1.66 8.52
C CYS A 68 -5.04 -2.08 9.13
N THR A 69 -5.72 -3.05 8.51
CA THR A 69 -7.01 -3.58 9.00
C THR A 69 -6.84 -4.63 10.09
N TYR A 70 -5.60 -5.03 10.41
CA TYR A 70 -5.32 -6.06 11.40
C TYR A 70 -5.16 -5.47 12.80
N MET A 71 -6.09 -5.80 13.69
CA MET A 71 -6.10 -5.34 15.10
C MET A 71 -4.84 -5.68 15.91
N GLN A 72 -3.99 -6.59 15.43
CA GLN A 72 -2.73 -7.00 16.05
C GLN A 72 -1.51 -6.19 15.57
N ALA A 73 -1.69 -5.28 14.61
CA ALA A 73 -0.63 -4.40 14.14
C ALA A 73 -0.48 -3.18 15.06
N LEU A 74 0.77 -2.73 15.22
CA LEU A 74 1.14 -1.48 15.89
C LEU A 74 0.49 -0.25 15.25
N ASN A 75 0.23 -0.29 13.95
CA ASN A 75 -0.40 0.76 13.17
C ASN A 75 -1.81 0.37 12.67
N TYR A 76 -2.51 -0.50 13.41
CA TYR A 76 -3.92 -0.78 13.17
C TYR A 76 -4.73 0.54 13.07
N SER A 77 -5.53 0.67 12.01
CA SER A 77 -6.45 1.78 11.81
C SER A 77 -7.89 1.27 11.86
N PRO A 78 -8.72 1.71 12.84
CA PRO A 78 -10.11 1.26 12.97
C PRO A 78 -11.03 1.80 11.87
N ASP A 79 -10.63 2.88 11.20
CA ASP A 79 -11.38 3.47 10.09
C ASP A 79 -10.95 2.87 8.73
N ALA A 80 -9.88 2.05 8.72
CA ALA A 80 -9.42 1.42 7.49
C ALA A 80 -10.39 0.32 7.03
N ILE A 81 -10.86 0.46 5.79
CA ILE A 81 -11.77 -0.50 5.13
C ILE A 81 -11.02 -1.39 4.12
N LEU A 82 -9.79 -1.03 3.78
CA LEU A 82 -8.88 -1.79 2.92
C LEU A 82 -7.49 -1.76 3.52
N ASP A 83 -6.85 -2.93 3.54
CA ASP A 83 -5.44 -3.05 3.91
C ASP A 83 -4.57 -2.46 2.80
N ASP A 84 -3.82 -1.41 3.12
CA ASP A 84 -2.90 -0.74 2.19
C ASP A 84 -1.49 -1.36 2.21
N GLY A 85 -1.30 -2.46 2.94
CA GLY A 85 -0.01 -3.16 3.06
C GLY A 85 0.98 -2.48 4.01
N SER A 86 0.57 -1.44 4.73
CA SER A 86 1.47 -0.69 5.64
C SER A 86 1.65 -1.34 7.02
N CYS A 87 0.99 -2.46 7.32
CA CYS A 87 0.97 -3.08 8.65
C CYS A 87 2.35 -3.31 9.29
N LEU A 88 2.52 -2.84 10.52
CA LEU A 88 3.69 -3.01 11.37
C LEU A 88 3.32 -3.96 12.51
N PHE A 89 3.98 -5.11 12.63
CA PHE A 89 3.75 -6.05 13.73
C PHE A 89 4.93 -6.04 14.72
N PRO A 90 4.69 -5.97 16.05
CA PRO A 90 5.76 -6.03 17.04
C PRO A 90 6.16 -7.47 17.39
N PRO A 91 7.43 -7.72 17.77
CA PRO A 91 8.58 -6.83 17.62
C PRO A 91 9.13 -6.92 16.20
N CYS A 92 9.68 -5.83 15.68
CA CYS A 92 10.48 -5.83 14.46
C CYS A 92 11.84 -6.52 14.73
N ILE A 93 11.81 -7.81 15.01
CA ILE A 93 12.78 -8.78 14.52
C ILE A 93 11.96 -9.57 13.52
N ASN A 94 12.53 -9.83 12.36
CA ASN A 94 11.89 -10.67 11.37
C ASN A 94 11.80 -12.08 11.94
N THR A 95 10.82 -12.37 12.79
CA THR A 95 10.60 -13.69 13.33
C THR A 95 9.11 -13.87 13.45
N CYS A 96 8.52 -14.45 12.41
CA CYS A 96 7.21 -15.06 12.54
C CYS A 96 7.26 -16.05 13.72
N SER A 97 6.15 -16.37 14.39
CA SER A 97 6.16 -17.31 15.53
C SER A 97 6.73 -18.70 15.21
N GLY A 98 6.90 -19.04 13.93
CA GLY A 98 7.52 -20.27 13.44
C GLY A 98 8.95 -20.12 12.91
N ASP A 99 9.55 -18.93 13.02
CA ASP A 99 10.97 -18.69 12.71
C ASP A 99 11.79 -19.01 13.96
N VAL A 100 12.36 -20.22 13.98
CA VAL A 100 13.05 -20.79 15.14
C VAL A 100 14.55 -20.49 15.08
N ASP A 101 15.09 -20.25 13.88
CA ASP A 101 16.52 -20.00 13.67
C ASP A 101 16.90 -18.51 13.53
N GLY A 102 15.91 -17.62 13.46
CA GLY A 102 16.05 -16.17 13.42
C GLY A 102 16.41 -15.62 12.04
N ASP A 103 16.16 -16.37 10.96
CA ASP A 103 16.61 -16.04 9.61
C ASP A 103 15.64 -15.15 8.80
N SER A 104 14.55 -14.67 9.41
CA SER A 104 13.54 -13.83 8.76
C SER A 104 12.56 -14.58 7.87
N SER A 105 12.49 -15.91 7.96
CA SER A 105 11.58 -16.75 7.17
C SER A 105 10.95 -17.87 8.01
N VAL A 106 9.83 -18.42 7.55
CA VAL A 106 9.31 -19.71 8.06
C VAL A 106 9.51 -20.73 6.95
N SER A 107 10.51 -21.58 7.12
CA SER A 107 10.98 -22.52 6.12
C SER A 107 11.07 -23.94 6.68
N VAL A 108 11.51 -24.88 5.83
CA VAL A 108 11.81 -26.24 6.27
C VAL A 108 12.94 -26.24 7.30
N SER A 109 13.86 -25.28 7.24
CA SER A 109 14.97 -25.15 8.20
C SER A 109 14.45 -24.97 9.63
N ASP A 110 13.41 -24.15 9.83
CA ASP A 110 12.80 -23.90 11.13
C ASP A 110 12.12 -25.14 11.72
N ILE A 111 11.37 -25.85 10.88
CA ILE A 111 10.71 -27.10 11.28
C ILE A 111 11.78 -28.16 11.64
N LEU A 112 12.86 -28.23 10.87
CA LEU A 112 13.96 -29.16 11.15
C LEU A 112 14.71 -28.79 12.43
N LEU A 113 14.88 -27.50 12.73
CA LEU A 113 15.47 -27.06 13.99
C LEU A 113 14.58 -27.44 15.19
N LEU A 114 13.27 -27.25 15.08
CA LEU A 114 12.32 -27.66 16.10
C LEU A 114 12.33 -29.19 16.33
N LEU A 115 12.32 -29.97 15.24
CA LEU A 115 12.33 -31.43 15.31
C LEU A 115 13.69 -32.02 15.72
N SER A 116 14.79 -31.31 15.50
CA SER A 116 16.14 -31.78 15.87
C SER A 116 16.30 -32.03 17.38
N ASN A 117 15.58 -31.27 18.20
CA ASN A 117 15.64 -31.33 19.66
C ASN A 117 14.35 -31.86 20.29
N PHE A 118 13.40 -32.34 19.48
CA PHE A 118 12.15 -32.88 19.99
C PHE A 118 12.40 -34.16 20.80
N GLY A 119 12.15 -34.10 22.11
CA GLY A 119 12.40 -35.20 23.05
C GLY A 119 13.81 -35.23 23.66
N ALA A 120 14.61 -34.17 23.47
CA ALA A 120 15.87 -34.03 24.19
C ALA A 120 15.64 -33.95 25.71
N ILE A 121 16.49 -34.61 26.50
CA ILE A 121 16.45 -34.54 27.96
C ILE A 121 17.38 -33.42 28.41
N CYS A 122 16.85 -32.40 29.07
CA CYS A 122 17.63 -31.29 29.63
C CYS A 122 18.37 -31.75 30.89
N GLN A 123 19.62 -31.29 31.07
CA GLN A 123 20.43 -31.53 32.26
C GLN A 123 20.63 -30.25 33.06
#